data_AF-A0A645E3S3-F1
#
_entry.id   AF-A0A645E3S3-F1
#
_cell.length_a   1.000
_cell.length_b   1.000
_cell.length_c   1.000
_cell.angle_alpha   90.00
_cell.angle_beta   90.00
_cell.angle_gamma   90.00
#
_symmetry.space_group_name_H-M   'P 1'
#
loop_
_entity.id
_entity.type
_entity.pdbx_description
1 polymer ?
#
loop_
_entity_poly.entity_id
_entity_poly.type
_entity_poly.pdbx_seq_one_letter_code
_entity_poly.pdbx_strand_id
1 'polypeptide(L)'
;MEKQQFFKKKDLIIVAVLLIIALALGGFYLLTRDTGAKAQITVNGVKDQVISLSKDGTYHVDNGELPVTLEVKDGAIRFINSKCPDHICEGFGFISQEGDYAVCMPAGVAVTIYK
;
A
#
# COMPACT_ATOMS: atom_id res chain seq x y z
N MET A 1 -35.04 -9.39 43.48
CA MET A 1 -35.02 -8.49 42.29
C MET A 1 -34.39 -7.17 42.72
N GLU A 2 -33.05 -7.13 42.81
CA GLU A 2 -32.32 -5.96 43.31
C GLU A 2 -32.15 -4.92 42.21
N LYS A 3 -32.59 -3.71 42.51
CA LYS A 3 -32.61 -2.55 41.62
C LYS A 3 -31.18 -2.16 41.27
N GLN A 4 -30.80 -2.40 40.01
CA GLN A 4 -29.60 -1.82 39.40
C GLN A 4 -29.73 -0.29 39.51
N GLN A 5 -29.00 0.31 40.44
CA GLN A 5 -29.02 1.76 40.64
C GLN A 5 -28.39 2.44 39.43
N PHE A 6 -29.30 2.94 38.61
CA PHE A 6 -29.13 3.75 37.41
C PHE A 6 -28.13 4.89 37.64
N PHE A 7 -26.92 4.73 37.08
CA PHE A 7 -25.91 5.75 36.79
C PHE A 7 -25.63 6.81 37.87
N LYS A 8 -24.65 6.54 38.74
CA LYS A 8 -23.96 7.64 39.44
C LYS A 8 -23.19 8.48 38.41
N LYS A 9 -23.11 9.80 38.60
CA LYS A 9 -22.33 10.72 37.74
C LYS A 9 -20.89 10.22 37.49
N LYS A 10 -20.33 9.49 38.46
CA LYS A 10 -19.01 8.87 38.37
C LYS A 10 -18.96 7.67 37.40
N ASP A 11 -20.01 6.86 37.31
CA ASP A 11 -20.09 5.76 36.32
C ASP A 11 -20.22 6.32 34.90
N LEU A 12 -20.96 7.42 34.73
CA LEU A 12 -21.05 8.10 33.43
C LEU A 12 -19.68 8.63 32.98
N ILE A 13 -18.88 9.18 33.92
CA ILE A 13 -17.52 9.63 33.64
C ILE A 13 -16.62 8.45 33.24
N ILE A 14 -16.71 7.33 33.95
CA ILE A 14 -15.92 6.12 33.64
C ILE A 14 -16.26 5.59 32.24
N VAL A 15 -17.55 5.51 31.89
CA VAL A 15 -18.01 5.07 30.57
C VAL A 15 -17.54 6.02 29.47
N ALA A 16 -17.62 7.34 29.70
CA ALA A 16 -17.15 8.33 28.73
C ALA A 16 -15.64 8.24 28.48
N VAL A 17 -14.83 8.05 29.53
CA VAL A 17 -13.38 7.88 29.41
C VAL A 17 -13.04 6.60 28.64
N LEU A 18 -13.72 5.48 28.93
CA LEU A 18 -13.53 4.23 28.19
C LEU A 18 -13.89 4.36 26.71
N LEU A 19 -14.97 5.08 26.38
CA LEU A 19 -15.36 5.36 24.99
C LEU A 19 -14.31 6.19 24.25
N ILE A 20 -13.74 7.21 24.89
CA ILE A 20 -12.68 8.04 24.30
C ILE A 20 -11.42 7.21 24.04
N ILE A 21 -11.02 6.36 25.00
CA ILE A 21 -9.87 5.46 24.84
C ILE A 21 -10.12 4.46 23.71
N ALA A 22 -11.32 3.87 23.63
CA ALA A 22 -11.68 2.95 22.57
C ALA A 22 -11.66 3.62 21.18
N LEU A 23 -12.17 4.86 21.07
CA LEU A 23 -12.11 5.64 19.84
C LEU A 23 -10.67 6.02 19.46
N ALA A 24 -9.84 6.40 20.43
CA ALA A 24 -8.44 6.73 20.19
C ALA A 24 -7.64 5.50 19.72
N LEU A 25 -7.82 4.35 20.37
CA LEU A 25 -7.18 3.09 19.99
C LEU A 25 -7.70 2.57 18.65
N GLY A 26 -9.01 2.65 18.41
CA GLY A 26 -9.63 2.24 17.14
C GLY A 26 -9.18 3.13 15.98
N GLY A 27 -9.13 4.45 16.19
CA GLY A 27 -8.59 5.40 15.21
C GLY A 27 -7.12 5.14 14.94
N PHE A 28 -6.29 5.00 15.97
CA PHE A 28 -4.87 4.69 15.81
C PHE A 28 -4.63 3.35 15.09
N TYR A 29 -5.40 2.32 15.43
CA TYR A 29 -5.33 1.02 14.76
C TYR A 29 -5.71 1.11 13.28
N LEU A 30 -6.71 1.91 12.92
CA LEU A 30 -7.08 2.15 11.52
C LEU A 30 -6.00 2.92 10.76
N LEU A 31 -5.33 3.89 11.39
CA LEU A 31 -4.23 4.64 10.78
C LEU A 31 -2.94 3.82 10.64
N THR A 32 -2.72 2.82 11.49
CA THR A 32 -1.48 2.02 11.52
C THR A 32 -1.63 0.65 10.86
N ARG A 33 -2.82 0.34 10.36
CA ARG A 33 -3.06 -0.93 9.69
C ARG A 33 -2.27 -0.96 8.40
N ASP A 34 -1.21 -1.77 8.37
CA ASP A 34 -0.46 -2.09 7.17
C ASP A 34 -1.31 -3.02 6.29
N THR A 35 -2.34 -2.44 5.66
CA THR A 35 -3.15 -3.10 4.62
C THR A 35 -2.48 -3.03 3.26
N GLY A 36 -1.19 -2.64 3.23
CA GLY A 36 -0.46 -2.31 2.03
C GLY A 36 -0.30 -3.52 1.14
N ALA A 37 -0.99 -3.49 0.01
CA ALA A 37 -0.62 -4.30 -1.13
C ALA A 37 0.90 -4.15 -1.38
N LYS A 38 1.55 -5.25 -1.70
CA LYS A 38 2.97 -5.31 -2.03
C LYS A 38 3.08 -5.42 -3.54
N ALA A 39 3.94 -4.61 -4.12
CA ALA A 39 4.34 -4.79 -5.51
C ALA A 39 5.59 -5.67 -5.53
N GLN A 40 5.52 -6.81 -6.20
CA GLN A 40 6.68 -7.62 -6.55
C GLN A 40 7.18 -7.16 -7.91
N ILE A 41 8.45 -6.80 -7.96
CA ILE A 41 9.16 -6.42 -9.18
C ILE A 41 10.08 -7.54 -9.55
N THR A 42 9.82 -8.14 -10.70
CA THR A 42 10.63 -9.22 -11.25
C THR A 42 11.48 -8.67 -12.39
N VAL A 43 12.79 -8.88 -12.31
CA VAL A 43 13.74 -8.50 -13.35
C VAL A 43 14.26 -9.74 -14.05
N ASN A 44 14.08 -9.80 -15.37
CA ASN A 44 14.44 -10.90 -16.26
C ASN A 44 13.94 -12.28 -15.78
N GLY A 45 12.80 -12.31 -15.08
CA GLY A 45 12.19 -13.55 -14.57
C GLY A 45 12.93 -14.22 -13.41
N VAL A 46 13.96 -13.61 -12.82
CA VAL A 46 14.83 -14.27 -11.83
C VAL A 46 14.95 -13.49 -10.52
N LYS A 47 15.01 -12.16 -10.56
CA LYS A 47 15.23 -11.33 -9.37
C LYS A 47 13.94 -10.68 -8.93
N ASP A 48 13.45 -11.06 -7.76
CA ASP A 48 12.29 -10.46 -7.13
C ASP A 48 12.71 -9.42 -6.08
N GLN A 49 12.22 -8.19 -6.25
CA GLN A 49 12.27 -7.12 -5.26
C GLN A 49 10.86 -6.79 -4.82
N VAL A 50 10.63 -6.64 -3.51
CA VAL A 50 9.31 -6.34 -2.98
C VAL A 50 9.27 -4.90 -2.50
N ILE A 51 8.31 -4.13 -3.01
CA ILE A 51 8.02 -2.76 -2.60
C ILE A 51 6.68 -2.73 -1.87
N SER A 52 6.67 -2.09 -0.70
CA SER A 52 5.43 -1.81 0.02
C SER A 52 4.72 -0.63 -0.64
N LEU A 53 3.43 -0.79 -0.99
CA LEU A 53 2.63 0.31 -1.53
C LEU A 53 2.12 1.27 -0.44
N SER A 54 2.34 0.97 0.84
CA SER A 54 1.97 1.85 1.96
C SER A 54 2.80 3.14 2.03
N LYS A 55 3.94 3.18 1.33
CA LYS A 55 4.87 4.32 1.36
C LYS A 55 5.02 4.91 -0.03
N ASP A 56 4.54 6.13 -0.18
CA ASP A 56 4.76 6.91 -1.39
C ASP A 56 6.25 7.12 -1.63
N GLY A 57 6.66 7.05 -2.90
CA GLY A 57 8.05 7.21 -3.28
C GLY A 57 8.34 6.82 -4.72
N THR A 58 9.54 7.19 -5.17
CA THR A 58 10.05 6.88 -6.50
C THR A 58 11.15 5.83 -6.38
N TYR A 59 11.11 4.82 -7.24
CA TYR A 59 12.03 3.68 -7.21
C TYR A 59 12.68 3.51 -8.58
N HIS A 60 14.02 3.48 -8.59
CA HIS A 60 14.81 3.26 -9.79
C HIS A 60 15.21 1.80 -9.90
N VAL A 61 14.98 1.21 -11.06
CA VAL A 61 15.31 -0.18 -11.37
C VAL A 61 16.32 -0.16 -12.51
N ASP A 62 17.60 -0.21 -12.14
CA ASP A 62 18.72 -0.11 -13.08
C ASP A 62 19.36 -1.46 -13.42
N ASN A 63 18.85 -2.54 -12.83
CA ASN A 63 19.36 -3.90 -13.00
C ASN A 63 18.67 -4.71 -14.11
N GLY A 64 17.72 -4.09 -14.83
CA GLY A 64 17.12 -4.64 -16.05
C GLY A 64 17.96 -4.39 -17.30
N GLU A 65 17.43 -4.73 -18.47
CA GLU A 65 18.10 -4.44 -19.76
C GLU A 65 18.14 -2.94 -20.07
N LEU A 66 17.14 -2.20 -19.60
CA LEU A 66 17.04 -0.76 -19.69
C LEU A 66 16.59 -0.21 -18.33
N PRO A 67 17.08 0.99 -17.93
CA PRO A 67 16.67 1.59 -16.68
C PRO A 67 15.20 2.04 -16.77
N VAL A 68 14.44 1.72 -15.72
CA VAL A 68 13.05 2.13 -15.55
C VAL A 68 12.85 2.77 -14.19
N THR A 69 11.89 3.70 -14.11
CA THR A 69 11.51 4.35 -12.86
C THR A 69 10.05 4.09 -12.57
N LEU A 70 9.79 3.63 -11.35
CA LEU A 70 8.47 3.36 -10.80
C LEU A 70 8.11 4.45 -9.79
N GLU A 71 6.83 4.79 -9.72
CA GLU A 71 6.27 5.69 -8.70
C GLU A 71 5.20 4.94 -7.92
N VAL A 72 5.32 4.95 -6.60
CA VAL A 72 4.28 4.54 -5.66
C VAL A 72 3.61 5.79 -5.12
N LYS A 73 2.28 5.82 -5.20
CA LYS A 73 1.47 6.91 -4.67
C LYS A 73 0.10 6.40 -4.26
N ASP A 74 -0.38 6.80 -3.08
CA ASP A 74 -1.72 6.51 -2.59
C ASP A 74 -2.08 5.01 -2.62
N GLY A 75 -1.10 4.13 -2.35
CA GLY A 75 -1.31 2.67 -2.37
C GLY A 75 -1.28 2.01 -3.76
N ALA A 76 -0.91 2.75 -4.81
CA ALA A 76 -0.80 2.25 -6.17
C ALA A 76 0.60 2.47 -6.75
N ILE A 77 0.98 1.71 -7.77
CA ILE A 77 2.27 1.81 -8.45
C ILE A 77 2.10 2.00 -9.94
N ARG A 78 3.01 2.75 -10.58
CA ARG A 78 3.06 2.90 -12.05
C ARG A 78 4.49 3.06 -12.57
N PHE A 79 4.66 2.85 -13.87
CA PHE A 79 5.86 3.29 -14.59
C PHE A 79 5.75 4.79 -14.93
N ILE A 80 6.80 5.57 -14.66
CA ILE A 80 6.82 7.01 -14.97
C ILE A 80 7.94 7.43 -15.94
N ASN A 81 8.99 6.61 -16.09
CA ASN A 81 10.09 6.90 -17.00
C ASN A 81 10.81 5.60 -17.33
N SER A 82 10.57 5.09 -18.52
CA SER A 82 11.19 3.89 -19.05
C SER A 82 12.02 4.29 -20.26
N LYS A 83 13.29 3.85 -20.34
CA LYS A 83 14.14 4.15 -21.51
C LYS A 83 13.84 3.27 -22.73
N CYS A 84 12.71 2.57 -22.73
CA CYS A 84 12.25 1.76 -23.84
C CYS A 84 11.61 2.63 -24.93
N PRO A 85 11.74 2.27 -26.22
CA PRO A 85 11.27 3.09 -27.33
C PRO A 85 9.74 3.19 -27.44
N ASP A 86 9.02 2.25 -26.83
CA ASP A 86 7.58 2.11 -26.97
C ASP A 86 6.78 2.81 -25.85
N HIS A 87 7.39 3.01 -24.67
CA HIS A 87 6.78 3.62 -23.48
C HIS A 87 5.39 3.05 -23.09
N ILE A 88 5.02 1.86 -23.58
CA ILE A 88 3.67 1.28 -23.40
C ILE A 88 3.38 1.03 -21.92
N CYS A 89 4.40 0.61 -21.16
CA CYS A 89 4.29 0.36 -19.73
C CYS A 89 3.82 1.59 -18.92
N GLU A 90 4.15 2.81 -19.35
CA GLU A 90 3.73 4.06 -18.70
C GLU A 90 2.24 4.35 -18.95
N GLY A 91 1.70 3.85 -20.06
CA GLY A 91 0.29 4.01 -20.43
C GLY A 91 -0.69 3.21 -19.55
N PHE A 92 -0.23 2.19 -18.83
CA PHE A 92 -1.07 1.45 -17.88
C PHE A 92 -1.51 2.31 -16.68
N GLY A 93 -0.74 3.36 -16.36
CA GLY A 93 -1.02 4.19 -15.19
C GLY A 93 -0.87 3.41 -13.88
N PHE A 94 -1.65 3.84 -12.87
CA PHE A 94 -1.58 3.28 -11.52
C PHE A 94 -2.33 1.94 -11.42
N ILE A 95 -1.61 0.91 -10.96
CA ILE A 95 -2.15 -0.40 -10.62
C ILE A 95 -2.09 -0.64 -9.10
N SER A 96 -3.08 -1.33 -8.54
CA SER A 96 -3.22 -1.50 -7.08
C SER A 96 -4.05 -2.71 -6.63
N GLN A 97 -4.77 -3.36 -7.55
CA GLN A 97 -5.58 -4.52 -7.23
C GLN A 97 -4.73 -5.79 -7.25
N GLU A 98 -5.09 -6.76 -6.41
CA GLU A 98 -4.40 -8.04 -6.37
C GLU A 98 -4.50 -8.75 -7.72
N GLY A 99 -3.37 -9.20 -8.26
CA GLY A 99 -3.28 -9.79 -9.59
C GLY A 99 -3.12 -8.77 -10.72
N ASP A 100 -3.19 -7.46 -10.45
CA ASP A 100 -2.79 -6.47 -11.45
C ASP A 100 -1.31 -6.66 -11.82
N TYR A 101 -1.01 -6.43 -13.09
CA TYR A 101 0.35 -6.51 -13.60
C TYR A 101 0.62 -5.41 -14.63
N ALA A 102 1.86 -4.94 -14.66
CA ALA A 102 2.38 -4.06 -15.70
C ALA A 102 3.81 -4.48 -16.05
N VAL A 103 4.11 -4.55 -17.35
CA VAL A 103 5.38 -5.12 -17.83
C VAL A 103 6.03 -4.18 -18.84
N CYS A 104 7.29 -3.87 -18.60
CA CYS A 104 8.18 -3.26 -19.57
C CYS A 104 9.04 -4.36 -20.20
N MET A 105 8.51 -4.97 -21.27
CA MET A 105 9.15 -6.11 -21.93
C MET A 105 10.56 -5.78 -22.44
N PRO A 106 10.84 -4.62 -23.09
CA PRO A 106 12.19 -4.29 -23.54
C PRO A 106 13.19 -4.05 -22.42
N ALA A 107 12.73 -3.68 -21.21
CA ALA A 107 13.58 -3.54 -20.04
C ALA A 107 13.73 -4.85 -19.25
N GLY A 108 12.91 -5.86 -19.56
CA GLY A 108 12.83 -7.10 -18.79
C GLY A 108 12.28 -6.90 -17.36
N VAL A 109 11.47 -5.87 -17.13
CA VAL A 109 10.93 -5.55 -15.79
C VAL A 109 9.43 -5.77 -15.76
N ALA A 110 8.97 -6.59 -14.83
CA ALA A 110 7.56 -6.83 -14.55
C ALA A 110 7.21 -6.38 -13.13
N VAL A 111 6.03 -5.80 -12.95
CA VAL A 111 5.44 -5.45 -11.66
C VAL A 111 4.14 -6.20 -11.50
N THR A 112 3.98 -6.89 -10.38
CA THR A 112 2.76 -7.63 -10.02
C THR A 112 2.34 -7.28 -8.60
N ILE A 113 1.05 -7.11 -8.38
CA ILE A 113 0.49 -6.76 -7.07
C ILE A 113 0.04 -8.01 -6.31
N TYR A 114 0.52 -8.15 -5.08
CA TYR A 114 0.15 -9.20 -4.12
C TYR A 114 -0.35 -8.56 -2.82
N LYS A 115 -1.44 -9.04 -2.23
CA LYS A 115 -1.96 -8.56 -0.93
C LYS A 115 -1.64 -9.51 0.21
#